data_AF-A0A846NR99-F1
#
_entry.id   AF-A0A846NR99-F1
#
_cell.length_a   1.000
_cell.length_b   1.000
_cell.length_c   1.000
_cell.angle_alpha   90.00
_cell.angle_beta   90.00
_cell.angle_gamma   90.00
#
_symmetry.space_group_name_H-M   'P 1'
#
loop_
_entity.id
_entity.type
_entity.pdbx_description
1 polymer ?
#
loop_
_entity_poly.entity_id
_entity_poly.type
_entity_poly.pdbx_seq_one_letter_code
_entity_poly.pdbx_strand_id
1 'polypeptide(L)'
;MIKEEFSQAMHEFEEVLQKLATDVASRAISEKLTTPELLNKTKNRVESLKHSAKKTKKSMMILKPGKANTINALHNNFVQTLTTFEEILIQDSPDPAANSRIAFEQLRKALTDGSDLLLLMREIRDSPSLLMDGLLNLKKAAKTKGPVISIQTKKDVQPLIKHIMTSIDQLRSELIDLDKKVGNMKKIMRDLQERSLKTLLTNTDIVSDANKSKDLARQMNLSNFKKEKNEGNSNLRGRD
;
A
#
# COMPACT_ATOMS: atom_id res chain seq x y z
N MET A 1 -26.98 0.72 7.74
CA MET A 1 -25.80 1.00 8.59
C MET A 1 -24.61 1.44 7.76
N ILE A 2 -23.66 0.60 7.33
CA ILE A 2 -22.38 1.09 6.78
C ILE A 2 -22.53 2.04 5.57
N LYS A 3 -23.45 1.78 4.63
CA LYS A 3 -23.70 2.69 3.50
C LYS A 3 -24.32 4.03 3.91
N GLU A 4 -25.23 4.01 4.88
CA GLU A 4 -25.87 5.22 5.43
C GLU A 4 -24.85 6.03 6.25
N GLU A 5 -24.10 5.37 7.12
CA GLU A 5 -23.01 5.97 7.90
C GLU A 5 -21.93 6.58 7.00
N PHE A 6 -21.61 5.91 5.88
CA PHE A 6 -20.70 6.44 4.87
C PHE A 6 -21.25 7.69 4.20
N SER A 7 -22.53 7.65 3.77
CA SER A 7 -23.17 8.79 3.11
C SER A 7 -23.27 10.00 4.04
N GLN A 8 -23.62 9.77 5.31
CA GLN A 8 -23.64 10.82 6.33
C GLN A 8 -22.24 11.39 6.58
N ALA A 9 -21.22 10.54 6.76
CA ALA A 9 -19.85 11.01 6.97
C ALA A 9 -19.28 11.79 5.77
N MET A 10 -19.65 11.38 4.55
CA MET A 10 -19.28 12.08 3.32
C MET A 10 -19.96 13.45 3.25
N HIS A 11 -21.24 13.55 3.63
CA HIS A 11 -21.96 14.82 3.68
C HIS A 11 -21.36 15.77 4.74
N GLU A 12 -21.08 15.26 5.95
CA GLU A 12 -20.38 16.00 7.01
C GLU A 12 -19.03 16.54 6.52
N PHE A 13 -18.27 15.73 5.79
CA PHE A 13 -16.99 16.13 5.21
C PHE A 13 -17.16 17.23 4.14
N GLU A 14 -18.08 17.02 3.20
CA GLU A 14 -18.36 17.95 2.10
C GLU A 14 -18.83 19.32 2.60
N GLU A 15 -19.72 19.33 3.59
CA GLU A 15 -20.25 20.56 4.17
C GLU A 15 -19.13 21.39 4.81
N VAL A 16 -18.26 20.78 5.60
CA VAL A 16 -17.13 21.50 6.23
C VAL A 16 -16.14 21.99 5.19
N LEU A 17 -15.84 21.16 4.17
CA LEU A 17 -14.94 21.53 3.07
C LEU A 17 -15.47 22.73 2.27
N GLN A 18 -16.76 22.72 1.93
CA GLN A 18 -17.41 23.79 1.19
C GLN A 18 -17.48 25.08 2.00
N LYS A 19 -17.81 25.01 3.30
CA LYS A 19 -17.81 26.18 4.17
C LYS A 19 -16.40 26.78 4.27
N LEU A 20 -15.37 25.95 4.41
CA LEU A 20 -13.98 26.42 4.43
C LEU A 20 -13.58 27.07 3.10
N ALA A 21 -13.92 26.46 1.96
CA ALA A 21 -13.69 27.04 0.64
C ALA A 21 -14.40 28.39 0.45
N THR A 22 -15.63 28.51 0.96
CA THR A 22 -16.41 29.76 0.93
C THR A 22 -15.75 30.86 1.75
N ASP A 23 -15.23 30.53 2.94
CA ASP A 23 -14.52 31.49 3.79
C ASP A 23 -13.19 31.95 3.17
N VAL A 24 -12.50 31.06 2.46
CA VAL A 24 -11.30 31.40 1.68
C VAL A 24 -11.66 32.31 0.50
N ALA A 25 -12.71 31.99 -0.26
CA ALA A 25 -13.14 32.76 -1.42
C ALA A 25 -13.67 34.15 -1.05
N SER A 26 -14.41 34.25 0.05
CA SER A 26 -14.92 35.52 0.60
C SER A 26 -13.86 36.36 1.32
N ARG A 27 -12.62 35.86 1.43
CA ARG A 27 -11.52 36.45 2.21
C ARG A 27 -11.77 36.56 3.72
N ALA A 28 -12.79 35.89 4.24
CA ALA A 28 -13.00 35.76 5.69
C ALA A 28 -11.82 35.02 6.37
N ILE A 29 -11.20 34.10 5.64
CA ILE A 29 -9.89 33.51 5.90
C ILE A 29 -8.94 33.96 4.79
N SER A 30 -7.84 34.62 5.16
CA SER A 30 -6.86 35.13 4.18
C SER A 30 -5.44 35.08 4.73
N GLU A 31 -4.48 35.13 3.82
CA GLU A 31 -3.03 35.24 4.11
C GLU A 31 -2.63 36.46 4.92
N LYS A 32 -3.51 37.48 5.02
CA LYS A 32 -3.26 38.72 5.77
C LYS A 32 -3.55 38.58 7.26
N LEU A 33 -4.24 37.51 7.66
CA LEU A 33 -4.49 37.21 9.06
C LEU A 33 -3.19 36.82 9.75
N THR A 34 -3.08 37.18 11.01
CA THR A 34 -1.98 36.71 11.85
C THR A 34 -2.13 35.22 12.13
N THR A 35 -1.03 34.55 12.44
CA THR A 35 -0.98 33.13 12.76
C THR A 35 -2.02 32.70 13.81
N PRO A 36 -2.22 33.42 14.94
CA PRO A 36 -3.22 33.07 15.94
C PRO A 36 -4.67 33.24 15.46
N GLU A 37 -4.95 34.30 14.67
CA GLU A 37 -6.28 34.53 14.11
C GLU A 37 -6.66 33.45 13.10
N LEU A 38 -5.70 33.09 12.23
CA LEU A 38 -5.87 32.04 11.24
C LEU A 38 -6.16 30.71 11.94
N LEU A 39 -5.34 30.33 12.93
CA LEU A 39 -5.54 29.11 13.72
C LEU A 39 -6.92 29.10 14.40
N ASN A 40 -7.30 30.18 15.08
CA ASN A 40 -8.58 30.24 15.80
C ASN A 40 -9.79 30.10 14.86
N LYS A 41 -9.73 30.68 13.65
CA LYS A 41 -10.80 30.56 12.66
C LYS A 41 -10.88 29.17 12.00
N THR A 42 -9.75 28.49 11.83
CA THR A 42 -9.70 27.23 11.10
C THR A 42 -9.75 25.98 11.99
N LYS A 43 -9.32 26.06 13.25
CA LYS A 43 -9.09 24.90 14.13
C LYS A 43 -10.24 23.91 14.14
N ASN A 44 -11.44 24.35 14.50
CA ASN A 44 -12.61 23.47 14.61
C ASN A 44 -12.95 22.79 13.26
N ARG A 45 -12.73 23.50 12.15
CA ARG A 45 -13.01 22.98 10.79
C ARG A 45 -11.97 21.97 10.36
N VAL A 46 -10.70 22.24 10.63
CA VAL A 46 -9.59 21.32 10.34
C VAL A 46 -9.72 20.04 11.16
N GLU A 47 -10.03 20.15 12.45
CA GLU A 47 -10.28 18.99 13.32
C GLU A 47 -11.48 18.17 12.82
N SER A 48 -12.59 18.84 12.46
CA SER A 48 -13.78 18.18 11.90
C SER A 48 -13.47 17.47 10.57
N LEU A 49 -12.70 18.10 9.68
CA LEU A 49 -12.27 17.50 8.42
C LEU A 49 -11.41 16.26 8.63
N LYS A 50 -10.42 16.31 9.54
CA LYS A 50 -9.58 15.15 9.89
C LYS A 50 -10.43 14.01 10.46
N HIS A 51 -11.39 14.34 11.33
CA HIS A 51 -12.30 13.35 11.92
C HIS A 51 -13.17 12.67 10.87
N SER A 52 -13.86 13.46 10.04
CA SER A 52 -14.75 12.94 8.99
C SER A 52 -13.98 12.18 7.92
N ALA A 53 -12.78 12.64 7.52
CA ALA A 53 -11.90 11.91 6.60
C ALA A 53 -11.49 10.53 7.13
N LYS A 54 -11.21 10.42 8.44
CA LYS A 54 -10.91 9.14 9.08
C LYS A 54 -12.11 8.19 9.08
N LYS A 55 -13.32 8.73 9.33
CA LYS A 55 -14.59 7.96 9.30
C LYS A 55 -14.89 7.46 7.89
N THR A 56 -14.80 8.33 6.88
CA THR A 56 -15.04 7.97 5.47
C THR A 56 -13.98 6.99 4.97
N LYS A 57 -12.70 7.14 5.34
CA LYS A 57 -11.65 6.15 5.01
C LYS A 57 -12.02 4.74 5.45
N LYS A 58 -12.44 4.57 6.71
CA LYS A 58 -12.82 3.26 7.24
C LYS A 58 -13.95 2.63 6.42
N SER A 59 -14.98 3.43 6.11
CA SER A 59 -16.11 2.95 5.30
C SER A 59 -15.72 2.62 3.87
N MET A 60 -14.90 3.46 3.22
CA MET A 60 -14.39 3.21 1.86
C MET A 60 -13.61 1.91 1.77
N MET A 61 -12.77 1.61 2.78
CA MET A 61 -12.01 0.36 2.82
C MET A 61 -12.90 -0.89 2.93
N ILE A 62 -14.09 -0.76 3.52
CA ILE A 62 -15.08 -1.85 3.60
C ILE A 62 -15.87 -1.95 2.29
N LEU A 63 -16.31 -0.81 1.74
CA LEU A 63 -17.20 -0.78 0.57
C LEU A 63 -16.47 -1.11 -0.73
N LYS A 64 -15.20 -0.69 -0.87
CA LYS A 64 -14.40 -0.90 -2.09
C LYS A 64 -12.92 -1.18 -1.74
N PRO A 65 -12.61 -2.34 -1.13
CA PRO A 65 -11.24 -2.70 -0.75
C PRO A 65 -10.27 -2.76 -1.94
N GLY A 66 -10.77 -3.00 -3.16
CA GLY A 66 -9.95 -2.97 -4.39
C GLY A 66 -9.29 -1.62 -4.67
N LYS A 67 -9.75 -0.52 -4.06
CA LYS A 67 -9.14 0.81 -4.13
C LYS A 67 -8.30 1.17 -2.91
N ALA A 68 -7.94 0.21 -2.04
CA ALA A 68 -7.27 0.47 -0.78
C ALA A 68 -6.02 1.34 -0.89
N ASN A 69 -5.17 1.10 -1.91
CA ASN A 69 -3.97 1.90 -2.13
C ASN A 69 -4.30 3.36 -2.45
N THR A 70 -5.25 3.59 -3.37
CA THR A 70 -5.72 4.94 -3.73
C THR A 70 -6.39 5.64 -2.55
N ILE A 71 -7.24 4.94 -1.79
CA ILE A 71 -7.89 5.45 -0.58
C ILE A 71 -6.82 5.90 0.42
N ASN A 72 -5.80 5.07 0.67
CA ASN A 72 -4.73 5.41 1.59
C ASN A 72 -3.91 6.61 1.11
N ALA A 73 -3.54 6.65 -0.17
CA ALA A 73 -2.75 7.73 -0.73
C ALA A 73 -3.48 9.09 -0.60
N LEU A 74 -4.72 9.18 -1.09
CA LEU A 74 -5.47 10.44 -1.05
C LEU A 74 -5.78 10.89 0.38
N HIS A 75 -6.19 9.95 1.25
CA HIS A 75 -6.44 10.29 2.65
C HIS A 75 -5.17 10.78 3.36
N ASN A 76 -4.04 10.10 3.17
CA ASN A 76 -2.81 10.46 3.85
C ASN A 76 -2.27 11.79 3.33
N ASN A 77 -2.35 12.05 2.03
CA ASN A 77 -2.00 13.35 1.45
C ASN A 77 -2.84 14.46 2.07
N PHE A 78 -4.17 14.29 2.09
CA PHE A 78 -5.08 15.28 2.68
C PHE A 78 -4.79 15.55 4.16
N VAL A 79 -4.67 14.50 4.97
CA VAL A 79 -4.40 14.64 6.42
C VAL A 79 -3.03 15.25 6.65
N GLN A 80 -2.02 14.87 5.87
CA GLN A 80 -0.68 15.43 5.99
C GLN A 80 -0.67 16.92 5.66
N THR A 81 -1.32 17.34 4.57
CA THR A 81 -1.42 18.76 4.21
C THR A 81 -2.07 19.58 5.33
N LEU A 82 -3.14 19.06 5.96
CA LEU A 82 -3.77 19.71 7.11
C LEU A 82 -2.90 19.72 8.38
N THR A 83 -2.09 18.69 8.60
CA THR A 83 -1.14 18.64 9.73
C THR A 83 -0.01 19.64 9.52
N THR A 84 0.57 19.68 8.32
CA THR A 84 1.61 20.66 7.97
C THR A 84 1.09 22.10 8.06
N PHE A 85 -0.16 22.35 7.67
CA PHE A 85 -0.83 23.63 7.92
C PHE A 85 -0.78 24.04 9.40
N GLU A 86 -1.21 23.15 10.32
CA GLU A 86 -1.22 23.42 11.76
C GLU A 86 0.21 23.59 12.31
N GLU A 87 1.16 22.77 11.86
CA GLU A 87 2.56 22.83 12.28
C GLU A 87 3.19 24.20 11.94
N ILE A 88 2.97 24.71 10.72
CA ILE A 88 3.46 26.04 10.31
C ILE A 88 2.85 27.15 11.18
N LEU A 89 1.59 27.00 11.60
CA LEU A 89 0.92 27.98 12.46
C LEU A 89 1.41 27.95 13.92
N ILE A 90 1.95 26.83 14.38
CA ILE A 90 2.44 26.69 15.76
C ILE A 90 3.95 26.99 15.83
N GLN A 91 4.65 26.93 14.70
CA GLN A 91 6.08 27.18 14.65
C GLN A 91 6.42 28.65 14.95
N ASP A 92 7.23 28.86 15.98
CA ASP A 92 7.85 30.16 16.26
C ASP A 92 8.84 30.51 15.15
N SER A 93 8.61 31.64 14.49
CA SER A 93 9.42 32.14 13.39
C SER A 93 9.77 33.62 13.59
N PRO A 94 10.98 34.05 13.18
CA PRO A 94 11.34 35.47 13.14
C PRO A 94 10.43 36.31 12.22
N ASP A 95 9.78 35.67 11.24
CA ASP A 95 8.78 36.30 10.35
C ASP A 95 7.43 35.54 10.40
N PRO A 96 6.54 35.92 11.33
CA PRO A 96 5.20 35.32 11.44
C PRO A 96 4.30 35.57 10.23
N ALA A 97 4.55 36.65 9.47
CA ALA A 97 3.75 36.98 8.29
C ALA A 97 4.06 36.03 7.13
N ALA A 98 5.33 35.64 6.96
CA ALA A 98 5.71 34.58 6.02
C ALA A 98 5.06 33.24 6.39
N ASN A 99 5.07 32.84 7.66
CA ASN A 99 4.41 31.61 8.11
C ASN A 99 2.91 31.63 7.80
N SER A 100 2.23 32.75 8.02
CA SER A 100 0.81 32.89 7.71
C SER A 100 0.50 32.69 6.22
N ARG A 101 1.37 33.22 5.33
CA ARG A 101 1.26 33.00 3.87
C ARG A 101 1.47 31.53 3.49
N ILE A 102 2.53 30.91 4.00
CA ILE A 102 2.85 29.51 3.67
C ILE A 102 1.76 28.57 4.21
N ALA A 103 1.30 28.80 5.44
CA ALA A 103 0.19 28.04 6.01
C ALA A 103 -1.08 28.20 5.15
N PHE A 104 -1.41 29.42 4.73
CA PHE A 104 -2.57 29.65 3.89
C PHE A 104 -2.48 28.92 2.53
N GLU A 105 -1.29 28.80 1.94
CA GLU A 105 -1.08 27.94 0.76
C GLU A 105 -1.28 26.45 1.06
N GLN A 106 -0.84 25.97 2.23
CA GLN A 106 -1.16 24.60 2.65
C GLN A 106 -2.67 24.39 2.84
N LEU A 107 -3.38 25.39 3.37
CA LEU A 107 -4.84 25.34 3.50
C LEU A 107 -5.52 25.25 2.13
N ARG A 108 -5.07 26.04 1.15
CA ARG A 108 -5.55 25.97 -0.25
C ARG A 108 -5.27 24.60 -0.87
N LYS A 109 -4.06 24.07 -0.68
CA LYS A 109 -3.71 22.72 -1.12
C LYS A 109 -4.61 21.66 -0.47
N ALA A 110 -4.90 21.79 0.82
CA ALA A 110 -5.79 20.86 1.52
C ALA A 110 -7.22 20.90 0.97
N LEU A 111 -7.71 22.06 0.50
CA LEU A 111 -9.00 22.14 -0.19
C LEU A 111 -9.01 21.36 -1.49
N THR A 112 -7.93 21.42 -2.27
CA THR A 112 -7.76 20.63 -3.50
C THR A 112 -7.66 19.13 -3.17
N ASP A 113 -6.76 18.74 -2.27
CA ASP A 113 -6.59 17.34 -1.83
C ASP A 113 -7.92 16.77 -1.26
N GLY A 114 -8.68 17.61 -0.54
CA GLY A 114 -9.99 17.25 0.01
C GLY A 114 -11.06 17.06 -1.07
N SER A 115 -11.01 17.85 -2.15
CA SER A 115 -11.88 17.71 -3.31
C SER A 115 -11.59 16.42 -4.08
N ASP A 116 -10.31 16.08 -4.27
CA ASP A 116 -9.88 14.82 -4.87
C ASP A 116 -10.35 13.62 -4.05
N LEU A 117 -10.23 13.70 -2.72
CA LEU A 117 -10.73 12.67 -1.82
C LEU A 117 -12.27 12.55 -1.93
N LEU A 118 -13.00 13.67 -1.98
CA LEU A 118 -14.46 13.68 -2.13
C LEU A 118 -14.91 13.05 -3.46
N LEU A 119 -14.19 13.29 -4.56
CA LEU A 119 -14.43 12.64 -5.85
C LEU A 119 -14.34 11.11 -5.72
N LEU A 120 -13.31 10.60 -5.03
CA LEU A 120 -13.18 9.18 -4.76
C LEU A 120 -14.32 8.66 -3.85
N MET A 121 -14.73 9.43 -2.83
CA MET A 121 -15.85 9.06 -1.97
C MET A 121 -17.15 8.88 -2.77
N ARG A 122 -17.45 9.81 -3.68
CA ARG A 122 -18.63 9.74 -4.57
C ARG A 122 -18.57 8.54 -5.49
N GLU A 123 -17.41 8.27 -6.10
CA GLU A 123 -17.24 7.10 -6.96
C GLU A 123 -17.48 5.78 -6.20
N ILE A 124 -17.02 5.68 -4.96
CA ILE A 124 -17.24 4.49 -4.11
C ILE A 124 -18.71 4.38 -3.68
N ARG A 125 -19.39 5.50 -3.40
CA ARG A 125 -20.82 5.52 -3.09
C ARG A 125 -21.64 5.02 -4.28
N ASP A 126 -21.32 5.49 -5.48
CA ASP A 126 -22.08 5.22 -6.69
C ASP A 126 -21.77 3.83 -7.26
N SER A 127 -20.57 3.32 -7.00
CA SER A 127 -20.10 1.99 -7.44
C SER A 127 -19.38 1.25 -6.32
N PRO A 128 -20.12 0.75 -5.30
CA PRO A 128 -19.56 -0.12 -4.27
C PRO A 128 -19.21 -1.50 -4.85
N SER A 129 -18.37 -2.27 -4.14
CA SER A 129 -18.07 -3.64 -4.55
C SER A 129 -19.30 -4.54 -4.41
N LEU A 130 -19.72 -5.16 -5.51
CA LEU A 130 -20.84 -6.12 -5.52
C LEU A 130 -20.63 -7.29 -4.55
N LEU A 131 -19.39 -7.77 -4.44
CA LEU A 131 -19.01 -8.83 -3.51
C LEU A 131 -19.20 -8.38 -2.06
N MET A 132 -18.68 -7.20 -1.71
CA MET A 132 -18.80 -6.66 -0.35
C MET A 132 -20.26 -6.35 0.00
N ASP A 133 -21.04 -5.83 -0.95
CA ASP A 133 -22.47 -5.63 -0.79
C ASP A 133 -23.22 -6.94 -0.51
N GLY A 134 -22.93 -8.00 -1.28
CA GLY A 134 -23.46 -9.33 -1.03
C GLY A 134 -23.11 -9.85 0.37
N LEU A 135 -21.85 -9.69 0.79
CA LEU A 135 -21.39 -10.10 2.11
C LEU A 135 -22.06 -9.31 3.25
N LEU A 136 -22.22 -8.00 3.09
CA LEU A 136 -22.90 -7.15 4.07
C LEU A 136 -24.38 -7.50 4.19
N ASN A 137 -25.04 -7.79 3.07
CA ASN A 137 -26.44 -8.24 3.06
C ASN A 137 -26.59 -9.61 3.71
N LEU A 138 -25.69 -10.55 3.42
CA LEU A 138 -25.67 -11.86 4.07
C LEU A 138 -25.47 -11.73 5.59
N LYS A 139 -24.52 -10.89 6.02
CA LYS A 139 -24.28 -10.58 7.43
C LYS A 139 -25.51 -9.97 8.10
N LYS A 140 -26.22 -9.07 7.42
CA LYS A 140 -27.48 -8.49 7.92
C LYS A 140 -28.57 -9.55 8.04
N ALA A 141 -28.72 -10.42 7.04
CA ALA A 141 -29.68 -11.53 7.06
C ALA A 141 -29.38 -12.52 8.19
N ALA A 142 -28.13 -12.91 8.38
CA ALA A 142 -27.71 -13.80 9.47
C ALA A 142 -27.97 -13.19 10.86
N LYS A 143 -27.75 -11.88 11.03
CA LYS A 143 -28.04 -11.18 12.29
C LYS A 143 -29.53 -11.02 12.58
N THR A 144 -30.36 -10.86 11.54
CA THR A 144 -31.80 -10.60 11.69
C THR A 144 -32.65 -11.86 11.74
N LYS A 145 -32.15 -13.00 11.25
CA LYS A 145 -32.92 -14.25 11.15
C LYS A 145 -32.44 -15.40 12.04
N GLY A 146 -31.41 -15.19 12.88
CA GLY A 146 -30.78 -16.30 13.60
C GLY A 146 -30.15 -17.34 12.63
N PRO A 147 -29.52 -18.42 13.13
CA PRO A 147 -29.11 -19.52 12.27
C PRO A 147 -30.35 -20.04 11.53
N VAL A 148 -30.31 -20.03 10.20
CA VAL A 148 -31.41 -20.44 9.33
C VAL A 148 -31.69 -21.93 9.58
N ILE A 149 -32.55 -22.23 10.55
CA ILE A 149 -33.19 -23.53 10.70
C ILE A 149 -34.68 -23.27 10.48
N SER A 150 -35.24 -23.98 9.50
CA SER A 150 -36.66 -24.03 9.17
C SER A 150 -37.22 -22.85 8.38
N ILE A 151 -36.87 -22.78 7.09
CA ILE A 151 -37.80 -22.22 6.11
C ILE A 151 -38.82 -23.34 5.81
N GLN A 152 -40.02 -23.27 6.39
CA GLN A 152 -41.18 -24.02 5.88
C GLN A 152 -41.46 -23.51 4.46
N THR A 153 -40.88 -24.19 3.48
CA THR A 153 -41.08 -23.96 2.06
C THR A 153 -42.15 -24.91 1.55
N LYS A 154 -42.97 -24.47 0.59
CA LYS A 154 -43.90 -25.35 -0.14
C LYS A 154 -43.13 -26.61 -0.56
N LYS A 155 -43.70 -27.80 -0.32
CA LYS A 155 -43.05 -29.13 -0.50
C LYS A 155 -42.32 -29.27 -1.85
N ASP A 156 -42.78 -28.53 -2.86
CA ASP A 156 -42.31 -28.62 -4.24
C ASP A 156 -40.96 -27.90 -4.49
N VAL A 157 -40.55 -26.96 -3.61
CA VAL A 157 -39.30 -26.18 -3.78
C VAL A 157 -38.16 -26.69 -2.91
N GLN A 158 -38.48 -27.55 -1.93
CA GLN A 158 -37.53 -28.14 -0.99
C GLN A 158 -36.41 -28.95 -1.67
N PRO A 159 -36.69 -29.75 -2.72
CA PRO A 159 -35.65 -30.50 -3.44
C PRO A 159 -34.65 -29.59 -4.15
N LEU A 160 -35.12 -28.48 -4.73
CA LEU A 160 -34.28 -27.50 -5.41
C LEU A 160 -33.36 -26.79 -4.42
N ILE A 161 -33.90 -26.39 -3.26
CA ILE A 161 -33.10 -25.76 -2.19
C ILE A 161 -32.04 -26.74 -1.66
N LYS A 162 -32.41 -28.00 -1.44
CA LYS A 162 -31.47 -29.05 -1.02
C LYS A 162 -30.35 -29.23 -2.04
N HIS A 163 -30.69 -29.29 -3.33
CA HIS A 163 -29.71 -29.39 -4.41
C HIS A 163 -28.73 -28.21 -4.41
N ILE A 164 -29.25 -26.97 -4.35
CA ILE A 164 -28.41 -25.76 -4.30
C ILE A 164 -27.48 -25.78 -3.08
N MET A 165 -27.98 -26.16 -1.90
CA MET A 165 -27.17 -26.25 -0.68
C MET A 165 -26.05 -27.29 -0.83
N THR A 166 -26.35 -28.47 -1.36
CA THR A 166 -25.34 -29.50 -1.61
C THR A 166 -24.28 -29.03 -2.61
N SER A 167 -24.68 -28.34 -3.68
CA SER A 167 -23.73 -27.76 -4.65
C SER A 167 -22.84 -26.68 -4.01
N ILE A 168 -23.39 -25.84 -3.13
CA ILE A 168 -22.61 -24.83 -2.40
C ILE A 168 -21.57 -25.49 -1.48
N ASP A 169 -21.94 -26.56 -0.77
CA ASP A 169 -21.03 -27.25 0.12
C ASP A 169 -19.93 -28.01 -0.65
N GLN A 170 -20.27 -28.57 -1.82
CA GLN A 170 -19.29 -29.17 -2.71
C GLN A 170 -18.28 -28.14 -3.22
N LEU A 171 -18.74 -26.98 -3.69
CA LEU A 171 -17.87 -25.87 -4.12
C LEU A 171 -16.95 -25.39 -2.99
N ARG A 172 -17.46 -25.31 -1.75
CA ARG A 172 -16.64 -24.95 -0.59
C ARG A 172 -15.54 -25.98 -0.33
N SER A 173 -15.85 -27.26 -0.42
CA SER A 173 -14.87 -28.33 -0.26
C SER A 173 -13.76 -28.24 -1.32
N GLU A 174 -14.15 -28.06 -2.58
CA GLU A 174 -13.21 -27.92 -3.69
C GLU A 174 -12.31 -26.69 -3.53
N LEU A 175 -12.85 -25.57 -3.04
CA LEU A 175 -12.08 -24.36 -2.77
C LEU A 175 -11.05 -24.56 -1.66
N ILE A 176 -11.41 -25.26 -0.58
CA ILE A 176 -10.48 -25.59 0.52
C ILE A 176 -9.35 -26.47 -0.01
N ASP A 177 -9.65 -27.46 -0.85
CA ASP A 177 -8.63 -28.34 -1.41
C ASP A 177 -7.73 -27.63 -2.43
N LEU A 178 -8.28 -26.66 -3.18
CA LEU A 178 -7.49 -25.79 -4.04
C LEU A 178 -6.52 -24.92 -3.22
N ASP A 179 -6.98 -24.33 -2.11
CA ASP A 179 -6.14 -23.51 -1.24
C ASP A 179 -4.97 -24.32 -0.64
N LYS A 180 -5.25 -25.57 -0.21
CA LYS A 180 -4.19 -26.51 0.21
C LYS A 180 -3.18 -26.78 -0.91
N LYS A 181 -3.65 -27.03 -2.14
CA LYS A 181 -2.77 -27.25 -3.30
C LYS A 181 -1.89 -26.03 -3.58
N VAL A 182 -2.45 -24.82 -3.52
CA VAL A 182 -1.69 -23.56 -3.66
C VAL A 182 -0.67 -23.42 -2.52
N GLY A 183 -1.03 -23.77 -1.29
CA GLY A 183 -0.10 -23.83 -0.15
C GLY A 183 1.09 -24.75 -0.41
N ASN A 184 0.84 -25.95 -0.95
CA ASN A 184 1.88 -26.90 -1.34
C ASN A 184 2.77 -26.35 -2.46
N MET A 185 2.20 -25.71 -3.49
CA MET A 185 2.98 -25.06 -4.55
C MET A 185 3.90 -23.97 -4.01
N LYS A 186 3.42 -23.14 -3.08
CA LYS A 186 4.24 -22.12 -2.40
C LYS A 186 5.38 -22.74 -1.58
N LYS A 187 5.17 -23.93 -1.00
CA LYS A 187 6.23 -24.67 -0.31
C LYS A 187 7.27 -25.18 -1.31
N ILE A 188 6.85 -25.85 -2.38
CA ILE A 188 7.74 -26.35 -3.44
C ILE A 188 8.57 -25.22 -4.04
N MET A 189 7.96 -24.07 -4.31
CA MET A 189 8.66 -22.90 -4.84
C MET A 189 9.74 -22.40 -3.87
N ARG A 190 9.46 -22.34 -2.57
CA ARG A 190 10.45 -21.96 -1.55
C ARG A 190 11.59 -22.97 -1.46
N ASP A 191 11.28 -24.26 -1.43
CA ASP A 191 12.28 -25.33 -1.40
C ASP A 191 13.18 -25.28 -2.65
N LEU A 192 12.61 -24.98 -3.82
CA LEU A 192 13.35 -24.86 -5.08
C LEU A 192 14.25 -23.61 -5.11
N GLN A 193 13.76 -22.48 -4.59
CA GLN A 193 14.57 -21.28 -4.39
C GLN A 193 15.74 -21.52 -3.44
N GLU A 194 15.50 -22.19 -2.30
CA GLU A 194 16.54 -22.54 -1.33
C GLU A 194 17.59 -23.47 -1.95
N ARG A 195 17.17 -24.51 -2.69
CA ARG A 195 18.09 -25.40 -3.42
C ARG A 195 18.89 -24.66 -4.49
N SER A 196 18.28 -23.72 -5.21
CA SER A 196 18.99 -22.88 -6.17
C SER A 196 20.06 -22.01 -5.50
N LEU A 197 19.77 -21.42 -4.34
CA LEU A 197 20.76 -20.65 -3.59
C LEU A 197 21.87 -21.53 -3.05
N LYS A 198 21.54 -22.71 -2.52
CA LYS A 198 22.51 -23.66 -1.99
C LYS A 198 23.45 -24.19 -3.07
N THR A 199 22.95 -24.49 -4.26
CA THR A 199 23.78 -24.91 -5.41
C THR A 199 24.72 -23.82 -5.90
N LEU A 200 24.26 -22.56 -5.92
CA LEU A 200 25.12 -21.41 -6.21
C LEU A 200 26.23 -21.26 -5.17
N LEU A 201 25.91 -21.41 -3.88
CA LEU A 201 26.90 -21.35 -2.79
C LEU A 201 27.94 -22.48 -2.89
N THR A 202 27.51 -23.73 -3.06
CA THR A 202 28.45 -24.86 -3.22
C THR A 202 29.32 -24.77 -4.47
N ASN A 203 28.82 -24.18 -5.56
CA ASN A 203 29.62 -23.93 -6.76
C ASN A 203 30.65 -22.81 -6.55
N THR A 204 30.39 -21.88 -5.63
CA THR A 204 31.33 -20.80 -5.30
C THR A 204 32.49 -21.32 -4.43
N ASP A 205 32.21 -22.27 -3.53
CA ASP A 205 33.23 -22.92 -2.71
C ASP A 205 34.19 -23.79 -3.53
N ILE A 206 33.67 -24.55 -4.51
CA ILE A 206 34.49 -25.41 -5.40
C ILE A 206 35.42 -24.58 -6.31
N VAL A 207 35.00 -23.39 -6.76
CA VAL A 207 35.84 -22.48 -7.56
C VAL A 207 36.92 -21.81 -6.71
N SER A 208 36.65 -21.57 -5.42
CA SER A 208 37.62 -20.97 -4.50
C SER A 208 38.76 -21.93 -4.10
N ASP A 209 38.49 -23.25 -4.06
CA ASP A 209 39.51 -24.26 -3.74
C ASP A 209 40.35 -24.66 -4.98
N ALA A 210 39.76 -24.65 -6.18
CA ALA A 210 40.49 -24.91 -7.43
C ALA A 210 41.51 -23.79 -7.75
N ASN A 211 41.25 -22.55 -7.36
CA ASN A 211 42.19 -21.43 -7.55
C ASN A 211 43.30 -21.38 -6.49
N LYS A 212 43.08 -21.86 -5.26
CA LYS A 212 44.15 -22.00 -4.25
C LYS A 212 45.17 -23.09 -4.62
N SER A 213 44.73 -24.18 -5.24
CA SER A 213 45.62 -25.26 -5.67
C SER A 213 46.57 -24.82 -6.82
N LYS A 214 46.11 -23.97 -7.74
CA LYS A 214 46.95 -23.48 -8.85
C LYS A 214 48.01 -22.45 -8.43
N ASP A 215 47.74 -21.62 -7.42
CA ASP A 215 48.72 -20.65 -6.93
C ASP A 215 49.81 -21.29 -6.06
N LEU A 216 49.49 -22.33 -5.29
CA LEU A 216 50.50 -23.12 -4.56
C LEU A 216 51.42 -23.91 -5.50
N ALA A 217 50.90 -24.43 -6.62
CA ALA A 217 51.70 -25.16 -7.61
C ALA A 217 52.65 -24.25 -8.43
N ARG A 218 52.35 -22.94 -8.54
CA ARG A 218 53.23 -21.96 -9.20
C ARG A 218 54.34 -21.43 -8.28
N GLN A 219 54.12 -21.39 -6.95
CA GLN A 219 55.13 -20.91 -6.01
C GLN A 219 56.19 -21.95 -5.60
N MET A 220 55.98 -23.25 -5.87
CA MET A 220 56.93 -24.31 -5.52
C MET A 220 57.93 -24.70 -6.65
N ASN A 221 57.91 -24.02 -7.81
CA ASN A 221 58.77 -24.36 -8.96
C ASN A 221 59.97 -23.42 -9.19
N LEU A 222 60.34 -22.56 -8.24
CA LEU A 222 61.45 -21.61 -8.40
C LEU A 222 62.74 -22.00 -7.66
N SER A 223 62.83 -23.20 -7.07
CA SER A 223 63.99 -23.59 -6.24
C SER A 223 65.05 -24.43 -6.95
N ASN A 224 64.85 -24.85 -8.20
CA ASN A 224 65.80 -25.70 -8.91
C ASN A 224 66.22 -25.08 -10.25
N PHE A 225 67.19 -24.16 -10.25
CA PHE A 225 68.15 -24.02 -11.36
C PHE A 225 69.28 -23.04 -10.98
N LYS A 226 70.44 -23.58 -10.57
CA LYS A 226 71.73 -22.89 -10.69
C LYS A 226 72.83 -23.91 -11.00
N LYS A 227 73.65 -23.56 -12.02
CA LYS A 227 74.71 -24.29 -12.74
C LYS A 227 74.17 -25.15 -13.89
N GLU A 228 74.70 -25.09 -15.12
CA GLU A 228 76.09 -24.84 -15.50
C GLU A 228 76.23 -24.25 -16.92
N LYS A 229 77.43 -23.72 -17.19
CA LYS A 229 77.89 -22.88 -18.29
C LYS A 229 78.35 -23.67 -19.54
N ASN A 230 78.54 -22.91 -20.64
CA ASN A 230 79.45 -23.11 -21.80
C ASN A 230 78.93 -24.07 -22.90
N GLU A 231 79.13 -23.86 -24.21
CA GLU A 231 80.03 -22.99 -24.99
C GLU A 231 79.65 -22.98 -26.49
N GLY A 232 79.96 -21.86 -27.19
CA GLY A 232 80.37 -21.80 -28.61
C GLY A 232 79.28 -21.76 -29.70
N ASN A 233 79.40 -21.10 -30.86
CA ASN A 233 80.19 -19.97 -31.39
C ASN A 233 79.61 -19.67 -32.80
N SER A 234 79.88 -18.46 -33.32
CA SER A 234 79.90 -18.01 -34.73
C SER A 234 78.59 -17.52 -35.39
N ASN A 235 78.57 -16.59 -36.35
CA ASN A 235 79.27 -15.32 -36.68
C ASN A 235 78.58 -14.77 -37.96
N LEU A 236 78.78 -13.48 -38.28
CA LEU A 236 78.51 -12.78 -39.59
C LEU A 236 77.05 -12.34 -39.85
N ARG A 237 76.65 -11.08 -40.07
CA ARG A 237 77.16 -9.85 -40.74
C ARG A 237 76.88 -9.77 -42.26
N GLY A 238 76.02 -8.82 -42.64
CA GLY A 238 75.84 -8.15 -43.95
C GLY A 238 74.58 -7.28 -43.84
N ARG A 239 74.59 -5.93 -43.75
CA ARG A 239 74.97 -4.88 -44.72
C ARG A 239 74.46 -5.15 -46.13
N ASP A 240 73.39 -4.43 -46.49
CA ASP A 240 73.46 -3.31 -47.43
C ASP A 240 72.89 -2.05 -46.73
#